data_AF-A0A811S391-F1
#
_entry.id   AF-A0A811S391-F1
#
_cell.length_a   1.000
_cell.length_b   1.000
_cell.length_c   1.000
_cell.angle_alpha   90.00
_cell.angle_beta   90.00
_cell.angle_gamma   90.00
#
_symmetry.space_group_name_H-M   'P 1'
#
loop_
_entity.id
_entity.type
_entity.pdbx_description
1 polymer ?
#
loop_
_entity_poly.entity_id
_entity_poly.type
_entity_poly.pdbx_seq_one_letter_code
_entity_poly.pdbx_strand_id
1 'polypeptide(L)'
;MHGKMGRVKRSCEIFDAMGAVKTVVSWTAMIQALAMNGHGVAALVRYTQMLREGFMPDEVIFLSVINGCSHSRLVSEGHQLFKSMIEEYHITPWMEHYGSMVDLLCRAGSLDEAFEFVLAMPVTPDPVIWRVLASACRDHGNASLARRVMDHVIRMEPDHEGNYVLASNLYAADEDWRRVVDVRLDMGVRKGTSRAAAAVSSVEVSGE
;
A
#
# COMPACT_ATOMS: atom_id res chain seq x y z
N MET A 1 -3.36 -16.32 -19.54
CA MET A 1 -4.25 -15.16 -19.28
C MET A 1 -5.75 -15.54 -19.21
N HIS A 2 -6.23 -16.63 -19.84
CA HIS A 2 -7.65 -17.06 -19.76
C HIS A 2 -8.10 -17.69 -18.43
N GLY A 3 -7.17 -18.27 -17.65
CA GLY A 3 -7.52 -19.01 -16.42
C GLY A 3 -8.05 -18.14 -15.29
N LYS A 4 -7.57 -16.89 -15.12
CA LYS A 4 -8.03 -15.98 -14.07
C LYS A 4 -9.45 -15.46 -14.35
N MET A 5 -9.72 -15.01 -15.58
CA MET A 5 -11.04 -14.52 -15.99
C MET A 5 -12.11 -15.63 -15.95
N GLY A 6 -11.75 -16.87 -16.36
CA GLY A 6 -12.66 -18.03 -16.24
C GLY A 6 -12.99 -18.39 -14.79
N ARG A 7 -12.03 -18.23 -13.86
CA ARG A 7 -12.25 -18.45 -12.43
C ARG A 7 -13.17 -17.42 -11.80
N VAL A 8 -13.01 -16.14 -12.13
CA VAL A 8 -13.88 -15.06 -11.65
C VAL A 8 -15.31 -15.25 -12.15
N LYS A 9 -15.49 -15.55 -13.44
CA LYS A 9 -16.81 -15.80 -14.01
C LYS A 9 -17.54 -16.94 -13.29
N ARG A 10 -16.86 -18.07 -13.08
CA ARG A 10 -17.41 -19.21 -12.34
C ARG A 10 -17.73 -18.86 -10.88
N SER A 11 -16.90 -18.04 -10.24
CA SER A 11 -17.17 -17.54 -8.88
C SER A 11 -18.47 -16.73 -8.84
N CYS A 12 -18.70 -15.84 -9.81
CA CYS A 12 -19.96 -15.09 -9.92
C CYS A 12 -21.16 -16.02 -10.12
N GLU A 13 -21.05 -17.01 -11.01
CA GLU A 13 -22.12 -17.98 -11.27
C GLU A 13 -22.51 -18.77 -10.01
N ILE A 14 -21.51 -19.25 -9.25
CA ILE A 14 -21.73 -19.95 -7.99
C ILE A 14 -22.40 -19.02 -6.97
N PHE A 15 -21.87 -17.79 -6.84
CA PHE A 15 -22.38 -16.80 -5.90
C PHE A 15 -23.84 -16.43 -6.20
N ASP A 16 -24.18 -16.21 -7.46
CA ASP A 16 -25.55 -15.88 -7.87
C ASP A 16 -26.49 -17.06 -7.61
N ALA A 17 -26.03 -18.29 -7.83
CA ALA A 17 -26.78 -19.52 -7.56
C ALA A 17 -27.03 -19.79 -6.06
N MET A 18 -26.32 -19.15 -5.14
CA MET A 18 -26.54 -19.32 -3.69
C MET A 18 -27.91 -18.79 -3.23
N GLY A 19 -28.59 -17.94 -4.00
CA GLY A 19 -29.91 -17.43 -3.62
C GLY A 19 -29.90 -16.80 -2.23
N ALA A 20 -30.76 -17.28 -1.33
CA ALA A 20 -30.95 -16.78 0.03
C ALA A 20 -29.92 -17.27 1.07
N VAL A 21 -29.04 -18.21 0.74
CA VAL A 21 -28.00 -18.69 1.71
C VAL A 21 -26.73 -17.84 1.70
N LYS A 22 -26.76 -16.67 1.07
CA LYS A 22 -25.64 -15.72 1.09
C LYS A 22 -25.40 -15.23 2.51
N THR A 23 -24.12 -15.15 2.87
CA THR A 23 -23.63 -14.62 4.14
C THR A 23 -22.65 -13.48 3.87
N VAL A 24 -22.32 -12.70 4.91
CA VAL A 24 -21.25 -11.68 4.83
C VAL A 24 -19.96 -12.30 4.29
N VAL A 25 -19.58 -13.48 4.76
CA VAL A 25 -18.39 -14.20 4.28
C VAL A 25 -18.44 -14.46 2.77
N SER A 26 -19.59 -14.86 2.22
CA SER A 26 -19.74 -15.09 0.78
C SER A 26 -19.66 -13.79 -0.02
N TRP A 27 -20.17 -12.68 0.52
CA TRP A 27 -20.05 -11.35 -0.08
C TRP A 27 -18.59 -10.88 -0.10
N THR A 28 -17.90 -10.98 1.05
CA THR A 28 -16.48 -10.66 1.16
C THR A 28 -15.66 -11.43 0.15
N ALA A 29 -15.85 -12.75 0.07
CA ALA A 29 -15.12 -13.60 -0.88
C ALA A 29 -15.37 -13.18 -2.35
N MET A 30 -16.61 -12.87 -2.72
CA MET A 30 -16.95 -12.46 -4.08
C MET A 30 -16.35 -11.10 -4.44
N ILE A 31 -16.46 -10.12 -3.54
CA ILE A 31 -15.91 -8.77 -3.73
C ILE A 31 -14.38 -8.83 -3.84
N GLN A 32 -13.73 -9.58 -2.94
CA GLN A 32 -12.28 -9.72 -2.92
C GLN A 32 -11.77 -10.43 -4.19
N ALA A 33 -12.48 -11.47 -4.66
CA ALA A 33 -12.15 -12.14 -5.91
C ALA A 33 -12.22 -11.19 -7.12
N LEU A 34 -13.19 -10.27 -7.16
CA LEU A 34 -13.26 -9.26 -8.23
C LEU A 34 -12.13 -8.23 -8.10
N ALA A 35 -11.90 -7.69 -6.91
CA ALA A 35 -10.87 -6.70 -6.63
C ALA A 35 -9.45 -7.19 -6.97
N MET A 36 -9.10 -8.41 -6.54
CA MET A 36 -7.79 -9.02 -6.80
C MET A 36 -7.53 -9.34 -8.28
N ASN A 37 -8.58 -9.41 -9.09
CA ASN A 37 -8.48 -9.65 -10.54
C ASN A 37 -8.66 -8.37 -11.37
N GLY A 38 -8.61 -7.19 -10.74
CA GLY A 38 -8.68 -5.90 -11.43
C GLY A 38 -10.09 -5.51 -11.91
N HIS A 39 -11.13 -6.20 -11.42
CA HIS A 39 -12.52 -5.91 -11.76
C HIS A 39 -13.16 -4.98 -10.72
N GLY A 40 -12.54 -3.84 -10.43
CA GLY A 40 -12.97 -2.90 -9.37
C GLY A 40 -14.41 -2.41 -9.53
N VAL A 41 -14.83 -2.06 -10.75
CA VAL A 41 -16.23 -1.66 -11.02
C VAL A 41 -17.22 -2.77 -10.66
N ALA A 42 -16.92 -4.02 -11.00
CA ALA A 42 -17.78 -5.14 -10.65
C ALA A 42 -17.78 -5.40 -9.13
N ALA A 43 -16.64 -5.21 -8.45
CA ALA A 43 -16.56 -5.28 -7.00
C ALA A 43 -17.47 -4.24 -6.32
N LEU A 44 -17.49 -3.00 -6.82
CA LEU A 44 -18.40 -1.94 -6.36
C LEU A 44 -19.88 -2.27 -6.59
N VAL A 45 -20.20 -2.88 -7.73
CA VAL A 45 -21.57 -3.35 -8.02
C VAL A 45 -21.99 -4.41 -7.00
N ARG A 46 -21.12 -5.39 -6.69
CA ARG A 46 -21.42 -6.41 -5.67
C ARG A 46 -21.51 -5.82 -4.27
N TYR A 47 -20.68 -4.85 -3.91
CA TYR A 47 -20.79 -4.11 -2.66
C TYR A 47 -22.13 -3.38 -2.55
N THR A 48 -22.53 -2.65 -3.60
CA THR A 48 -23.83 -1.94 -3.62
C THR A 48 -25.00 -2.93 -3.51
N GLN A 49 -24.90 -4.09 -4.17
CA GLN A 49 -25.89 -5.15 -4.07
C GLN A 49 -25.99 -5.71 -2.65
N MET A 50 -24.85 -5.98 -2.00
CA MET A 50 -24.78 -6.41 -0.61
C MET A 50 -25.55 -5.47 0.33
N LEU A 51 -25.32 -4.16 0.19
CA LEU A 51 -26.01 -3.14 0.99
C LEU A 51 -27.53 -3.16 0.76
N ARG A 52 -27.96 -3.29 -0.51
CA ARG A 52 -29.39 -3.36 -0.87
C ARG A 52 -30.07 -4.62 -0.34
N GLU A 53 -29.33 -5.71 -0.20
CA GLU A 53 -29.81 -6.96 0.40
C GLU A 53 -29.75 -6.92 1.94
N GLY A 54 -29.40 -5.79 2.55
CA GLY A 54 -29.47 -5.55 3.99
C GLY A 54 -28.27 -6.07 4.78
N PHE A 55 -27.18 -6.44 4.11
CA PHE A 55 -25.96 -6.86 4.79
C PHE A 55 -25.10 -5.66 5.16
N MET A 56 -24.55 -5.67 6.37
CA MET A 56 -23.65 -4.62 6.85
C MET A 56 -22.20 -4.90 6.45
N PRO A 57 -21.48 -3.93 5.88
CA PRO A 57 -20.06 -4.06 5.58
C PRO A 57 -19.23 -3.97 6.87
N ASP A 58 -18.15 -4.74 6.91
CA ASP A 58 -17.12 -4.68 7.93
C ASP A 58 -15.82 -4.10 7.34
N GLU A 59 -14.79 -3.99 8.18
CA GLU A 59 -13.44 -3.54 7.82
C GLU A 59 -12.90 -4.32 6.60
N VAL A 60 -13.10 -5.63 6.56
CA VAL A 60 -12.54 -6.50 5.51
C VAL A 60 -13.20 -6.21 4.15
N ILE A 61 -14.50 -5.92 4.15
CA ILE A 61 -15.22 -5.53 2.95
C ILE A 61 -14.75 -4.17 2.45
N PHE A 62 -14.64 -3.17 3.33
CA PHE A 62 -14.10 -1.85 2.97
C PHE A 62 -12.69 -1.95 2.38
N LEU A 63 -11.80 -2.70 3.04
CA LEU A 63 -10.46 -2.96 2.53
C LEU A 63 -10.50 -3.60 1.13
N SER A 64 -11.41 -4.56 0.91
CA SER A 64 -11.55 -5.26 -0.37
C SER A 64 -12.04 -4.33 -1.50
N VAL A 65 -13.04 -3.49 -1.23
CA VAL A 65 -13.56 -2.56 -2.25
C VAL A 65 -12.60 -1.42 -2.56
N ILE A 66 -11.88 -0.88 -1.56
CA ILE A 66 -10.88 0.17 -1.75
C ILE A 66 -9.70 -0.38 -2.58
N ASN A 67 -9.24 -1.61 -2.30
CA ASN A 67 -8.23 -2.27 -3.14
C ASN A 67 -8.73 -2.49 -4.58
N GLY A 68 -10.01 -2.84 -4.75
CA GLY A 68 -10.64 -2.91 -6.07
C GLY A 68 -10.59 -1.57 -6.80
N CYS A 69 -10.88 -0.47 -6.10
CA CYS A 69 -10.78 0.89 -6.62
C CYS A 69 -9.33 1.21 -7.01
N SER A 70 -8.36 0.86 -6.18
CA SER A 70 -6.93 1.07 -6.45
C SER A 70 -6.49 0.44 -7.78
N HIS A 71 -6.78 -0.84 -7.97
CA HIS A 71 -6.43 -1.56 -9.20
C HIS A 71 -7.14 -1.03 -10.44
N SER A 72 -8.30 -0.40 -10.28
CA SER A 72 -9.09 0.20 -11.36
C SER A 72 -8.95 1.73 -11.48
N ARG A 73 -8.10 2.36 -10.66
CA ARG A 73 -7.91 3.83 -10.59
C ARG A 73 -9.20 4.63 -10.35
N LEU A 74 -10.11 4.08 -9.56
CA LEU A 74 -11.40 4.70 -9.22
C LEU A 74 -11.23 5.61 -7.99
N VAL A 75 -10.57 6.75 -8.19
CA VAL A 75 -10.15 7.65 -7.09
C VAL A 75 -11.34 8.20 -6.32
N SER A 76 -12.36 8.70 -7.04
CA SER A 76 -13.55 9.30 -6.42
C SER A 76 -14.29 8.29 -5.54
N GLU A 77 -14.47 7.07 -6.05
CA GLU A 77 -15.15 5.98 -5.37
C GLU A 77 -14.35 5.52 -4.15
N GLY A 78 -13.02 5.40 -4.27
CA GLY A 78 -12.16 5.07 -3.14
C GLY A 78 -12.24 6.08 -2.00
N HIS A 79 -12.23 7.38 -2.31
CA HIS A 79 -12.42 8.44 -1.30
C HIS A 79 -13.79 8.36 -0.63
N GLN A 80 -14.86 8.16 -1.43
CA GLN A 80 -16.22 8.04 -0.88
C GLN A 80 -16.33 6.84 0.05
N LEU A 81 -15.76 5.70 -0.32
CA LEU A 81 -15.74 4.48 0.50
C LEU A 81 -14.94 4.67 1.80
N PHE A 82 -13.74 5.25 1.72
CA PHE A 82 -12.92 5.48 2.90
C PHE A 82 -13.58 6.47 3.87
N LYS A 83 -14.23 7.50 3.32
CA LYS A 83 -15.00 8.48 4.10
C LYS A 83 -16.23 7.85 4.75
N SER A 84 -17.04 7.11 3.99
CA SER A 84 -18.25 6.47 4.53
C SER A 84 -17.93 5.42 5.59
N MET A 85 -16.83 4.67 5.43
CA MET A 85 -16.33 3.75 6.45
C MET A 85 -16.20 4.42 7.83
N ILE A 86 -15.64 5.63 7.87
CA ILE A 86 -15.40 6.38 9.11
C ILE A 86 -16.66 7.10 9.58
N GLU A 87 -17.31 7.84 8.67
CA GLU A 87 -18.38 8.78 9.04
C GLU A 87 -19.75 8.11 9.17
N GLU A 88 -20.06 7.14 8.32
CA GLU A 88 -21.38 6.49 8.26
C GLU A 88 -21.38 5.17 9.02
N TYR A 89 -20.31 4.38 8.89
CA TYR A 89 -20.22 3.06 9.53
C TYR A 89 -19.42 3.06 10.84
N HIS A 90 -18.78 4.18 11.18
CA HIS A 90 -17.99 4.35 12.42
C HIS A 90 -16.88 3.31 12.59
N ILE A 91 -16.32 2.85 11.47
CA ILE A 91 -15.24 1.89 11.42
C ILE A 91 -13.90 2.62 11.47
N THR A 92 -13.03 2.20 12.38
CA THR A 92 -11.68 2.75 12.51
C THR A 92 -10.75 2.13 11.45
N PRO A 93 -10.10 2.93 10.58
CA PRO A 93 -9.23 2.40 9.55
C PRO A 93 -7.98 1.71 10.12
N TRP A 94 -7.70 0.49 9.66
CA TRP A 94 -6.39 -0.15 9.83
C TRP A 94 -5.32 0.43 8.90
N MET A 95 -4.05 0.11 9.17
CA MET A 95 -2.91 0.53 8.33
C MET A 95 -3.08 0.11 6.87
N GLU A 96 -3.68 -1.05 6.62
CA GLU A 96 -3.97 -1.59 5.29
C GLU A 96 -4.97 -0.73 4.51
N HIS A 97 -5.92 -0.07 5.19
CA HIS A 97 -6.85 0.84 4.54
C HIS A 97 -6.13 2.11 4.07
N TYR A 98 -5.26 2.68 4.92
CA TYR A 98 -4.42 3.81 4.53
C TYR A 98 -3.48 3.44 3.39
N GLY A 99 -2.82 2.28 3.48
CA GLY A 99 -1.97 1.77 2.41
C GLY A 99 -2.71 1.59 1.09
N SER A 100 -3.96 1.11 1.13
CA SER A 100 -4.81 0.95 -0.06
C SER A 100 -5.21 2.30 -0.69
N MET A 101 -5.48 3.33 0.14
CA MET A 101 -5.73 4.70 -0.34
C MET A 101 -4.49 5.32 -0.99
N VAL A 102 -3.32 5.13 -0.38
CA VAL A 102 -2.05 5.60 -0.96
C VAL A 102 -1.75 4.89 -2.27
N ASP A 103 -1.92 3.57 -2.34
CA ASP A 103 -1.76 2.79 -3.59
C ASP A 103 -2.72 3.28 -4.68
N LEU A 104 -3.98 3.57 -4.33
CA LEU A 104 -4.97 4.13 -5.26
C LEU A 104 -4.52 5.47 -5.84
N LEU A 105 -4.14 6.42 -4.99
CA LEU A 105 -3.70 7.74 -5.40
C LEU A 105 -2.41 7.67 -6.23
N CYS A 106 -1.47 6.83 -5.80
CA CYS A 106 -0.22 6.55 -6.52
C CYS A 106 -0.49 6.04 -7.93
N ARG A 107 -1.33 5.00 -8.09
CA ARG A 107 -1.65 4.41 -9.39
C ARG A 107 -2.40 5.35 -10.32
N ALA A 108 -3.16 6.29 -9.76
CA ALA A 108 -3.84 7.34 -10.52
C ALA A 108 -2.90 8.48 -10.93
N GLY A 109 -1.68 8.54 -10.38
CA GLY A 109 -0.73 9.62 -10.60
C GLY A 109 -0.97 10.87 -9.74
N SER A 110 -1.93 10.82 -8.80
CA SER A 110 -2.22 11.89 -7.84
C SER A 110 -1.21 11.91 -6.70
N LEU A 111 0.08 12.07 -7.02
CA LEU A 111 1.16 11.85 -6.06
C LEU A 111 1.22 12.89 -4.94
N ASP A 112 0.94 14.16 -5.25
CA ASP A 112 0.89 15.20 -4.21
C ASP A 112 -0.26 14.94 -3.24
N GLU A 113 -1.43 14.53 -3.75
CA GLU A 113 -2.57 14.12 -2.91
C GLU A 113 -2.21 12.89 -2.06
N ALA A 114 -1.51 11.90 -2.62
CA ALA A 114 -1.03 10.74 -1.88
C ALA A 114 -0.08 11.17 -0.74
N PHE A 115 0.83 12.10 -1.00
CA PHE A 115 1.75 12.62 0.00
C PHE A 115 1.02 13.36 1.13
N GLU A 116 0.10 14.26 0.79
CA GLU A 116 -0.71 14.99 1.78
C GLU A 116 -1.60 14.02 2.58
N PHE A 117 -2.15 12.99 1.94
CA PHE A 117 -2.93 11.95 2.63
C PHE A 117 -2.08 11.23 3.68
N VAL A 118 -0.84 10.85 3.36
CA VAL A 118 0.09 10.20 4.32
C VAL A 118 0.42 11.13 5.48
N LEU A 119 0.65 12.43 5.22
CA LEU A 119 0.91 13.41 6.27
C LEU A 119 -0.29 13.67 7.19
N ALA A 120 -1.51 13.55 6.65
CA ALA A 120 -2.75 13.75 7.39
C ALA A 120 -3.20 12.51 8.18
N MET A 121 -2.48 11.38 8.09
CA MET A 121 -2.82 10.17 8.83
C MET A 121 -2.79 10.43 10.35
N PRO A 122 -3.82 10.00 11.11
CA PRO A 122 -3.86 10.16 12.56
C PRO A 122 -2.93 9.19 13.30
N VAL A 123 -2.29 8.28 12.56
CA VAL A 123 -1.37 7.26 13.06
C VAL A 123 -0.04 7.37 12.30
N THR A 124 1.06 6.99 12.95
CA THR A 124 2.38 6.98 12.30
C THR A 124 2.35 6.04 11.09
N PRO A 125 2.58 6.52 9.86
CA PRO A 125 2.57 5.67 8.68
C PRO A 125 3.70 4.65 8.74
N ASP A 126 3.43 3.41 8.34
CA ASP A 126 4.46 2.39 8.15
C ASP A 126 5.47 2.85 7.07
N PRO A 127 6.79 2.68 7.27
CA PRO A 127 7.80 2.89 6.23
C PRO A 127 7.47 2.24 4.87
N VAL A 128 6.74 1.13 4.83
CA VAL A 128 6.23 0.50 3.60
C VAL A 128 5.38 1.47 2.77
N ILE A 129 4.49 2.25 3.39
CA ILE A 129 3.62 3.21 2.70
C ILE A 129 4.45 4.28 1.99
N TRP A 130 5.46 4.80 2.68
CA TRP A 130 6.38 5.78 2.10
C TRP A 130 7.19 5.20 0.94
N ARG A 131 7.64 3.94 1.03
CA ARG A 131 8.35 3.25 -0.06
C ARG A 131 7.46 3.02 -1.29
N VAL A 132 6.16 2.73 -1.09
CA VAL A 132 5.17 2.66 -2.17
C VAL A 132 5.05 4.01 -2.87
N LEU A 133 4.91 5.10 -2.11
CA LEU A 133 4.84 6.45 -2.66
C LEU A 133 6.12 6.84 -3.42
N ALA A 134 7.30 6.50 -2.90
CA ALA A 134 8.58 6.78 -3.57
C ALA A 134 8.70 6.02 -4.90
N SER A 135 8.26 4.76 -4.93
CA SER A 135 8.24 3.95 -6.15
C SER A 135 7.26 4.52 -7.17
N ALA A 136 6.09 5.00 -6.74
CA ALA A 136 5.14 5.66 -7.64
C ALA A 136 5.69 6.98 -8.20
N CYS A 137 6.43 7.76 -7.39
CA CYS A 137 7.11 8.96 -7.87
C CYS A 137 8.11 8.64 -9.00
N ARG A 138 8.82 7.51 -8.92
CA ARG A 138 9.66 7.01 -10.03
C ARG A 138 8.83 6.75 -11.28
N ASP A 139 7.77 5.97 -11.13
CA ASP A 139 6.99 5.44 -12.26
C ASP A 139 6.24 6.55 -13.00
N HIS A 140 5.96 7.67 -12.33
CA HIS A 140 5.34 8.86 -12.89
C HIS A 140 6.32 10.03 -13.13
N GLY A 141 7.62 9.83 -12.92
CA GLY A 141 8.65 10.85 -13.18
C GLY A 141 8.61 12.08 -12.26
N ASN A 142 7.99 12.01 -11.08
CA ASN A 142 7.98 13.11 -10.11
C ASN A 142 9.18 13.02 -9.17
N ALA A 143 10.37 13.32 -9.70
CA ALA A 143 11.61 13.25 -8.93
C ALA A 143 11.66 14.21 -7.73
N SER A 144 11.01 15.38 -7.86
CA SER A 144 10.96 16.38 -6.80
C SER A 144 10.31 15.84 -5.52
N LEU A 145 9.21 15.10 -5.67
CA LEU A 145 8.50 14.46 -4.56
C LEU A 145 9.22 13.19 -4.12
N ALA A 146 9.75 12.39 -5.06
CA ALA A 146 10.54 11.20 -4.74
C ALA A 146 11.66 11.51 -3.74
N ARG A 147 12.36 12.63 -3.96
CA ARG A 147 13.42 13.12 -3.07
C ARG A 147 12.92 13.43 -1.66
N ARG A 148 11.81 14.18 -1.55
CA ARG A 148 11.20 14.53 -0.24
C ARG A 148 10.81 13.27 0.53
N VAL A 149 10.22 12.31 -0.16
CA VAL A 149 9.80 11.03 0.42
C VAL A 149 11.00 10.21 0.88
N MET A 150 12.04 10.08 0.05
CA MET A 150 13.24 9.30 0.43
C MET A 150 13.99 9.91 1.60
N ASP A 151 14.08 11.23 1.68
CA ASP A 151 14.66 11.90 2.84
C ASP A 151 13.88 11.58 4.13
N HIS A 152 12.56 11.37 4.06
CA HIS A 152 11.74 10.93 5.20
C HIS A 152 11.99 9.45 5.55
N VAL A 153 11.95 8.56 4.56
CA VAL A 153 12.16 7.11 4.74
C VAL A 153 13.52 6.80 5.37
N ILE A 154 14.58 7.44 4.88
CA ILE A 154 15.95 7.23 5.41
C ILE A 154 16.05 7.68 6.88
N ARG A 155 15.35 8.76 7.27
CA ARG A 155 15.32 9.19 8.68
C ARG A 155 14.56 8.22 9.58
N MET A 156 13.50 7.58 9.07
CA MET A 156 12.71 6.61 9.82
C MET A 156 13.43 5.28 10.01
N GLU A 157 14.03 4.75 8.94
CA GLU A 157 14.72 3.45 8.93
C GLU A 157 16.15 3.62 8.40
N PRO A 158 17.04 4.23 9.19
CA PRO A 158 18.39 4.60 8.73
C PRO A 158 19.32 3.38 8.55
N ASP A 159 18.93 2.21 9.04
CA ASP A 159 19.70 0.96 8.90
C ASP A 159 19.15 0.04 7.80
N HIS A 160 18.02 0.41 7.15
CA HIS A 160 17.41 -0.42 6.12
C HIS A 160 18.07 -0.16 4.76
N GLU A 161 18.99 -1.05 4.36
CA GLU A 161 19.80 -0.91 3.13
C GLU A 161 18.96 -0.69 1.86
N GLY A 162 17.77 -1.31 1.78
CA GLY A 162 16.87 -1.15 0.64
C GLY A 162 16.44 0.31 0.39
N ASN A 163 16.42 1.14 1.43
CA ASN A 163 16.04 2.55 1.31
C ASN A 163 17.14 3.34 0.58
N TYR A 164 18.41 3.03 0.85
CA TYR A 164 19.55 3.65 0.17
C TYR A 164 19.63 3.23 -1.30
N VAL A 165 19.36 1.95 -1.60
CA VAL A 165 19.29 1.46 -2.98
C VAL A 165 18.16 2.15 -3.75
N LEU A 166 16.97 2.25 -3.15
CA LEU A 166 15.83 2.94 -3.77
C LEU A 166 16.12 4.43 -4.01
N ALA A 167 16.70 5.13 -3.01
CA ALA A 167 17.09 6.53 -3.14
C ALA A 167 18.14 6.73 -4.24
N SER A 168 19.18 5.89 -4.28
CA SER A 168 20.20 5.96 -5.32
C SER A 168 19.62 5.79 -6.73
N ASN A 169 18.66 4.89 -6.91
CA ASN A 169 18.03 4.67 -8.22
C ASN A 169 17.13 5.85 -8.61
N LEU A 170 16.39 6.41 -7.65
CA LEU A 170 15.55 7.58 -7.85
C LEU A 170 16.37 8.81 -8.24
N TYR A 171 17.48 9.07 -7.54
CA TYR A 171 18.37 10.20 -7.85
C TYR A 171 19.08 10.03 -9.18
N ALA A 172 19.44 8.80 -9.55
CA ALA A 172 20.00 8.52 -10.88
C ALA A 172 18.98 8.77 -12.00
N ALA A 173 17.71 8.44 -11.78
CA ALA A 173 16.63 8.72 -12.74
C ALA A 173 16.34 10.22 -12.92
N ASP A 174 16.67 11.03 -11.91
CA ASP A 174 16.60 12.51 -11.94
C ASP A 174 17.93 13.17 -12.37
N GLU A 175 18.92 12.38 -12.78
CA GLU A 175 20.27 12.84 -13.13
C GLU A 175 21.01 13.60 -11.99
N ASP A 176 20.54 13.52 -10.73
CA ASP A 176 21.19 14.08 -9.54
C ASP A 176 22.31 13.15 -9.04
N TRP A 177 23.38 13.07 -9.83
CA TRP A 177 24.55 12.23 -9.53
C TRP A 177 25.26 12.60 -8.22
N ARG A 178 25.12 13.85 -7.78
CA ARG A 178 25.67 14.29 -6.50
C ARG A 178 25.00 13.53 -5.36
N ARG A 179 23.67 13.51 -5.31
CA ARG A 179 22.94 12.77 -4.26
C ARG A 179 23.12 11.27 -4.36
N VAL A 180 23.29 10.72 -5.57
CA VAL A 180 23.66 9.30 -5.74
C VAL A 180 24.94 8.95 -4.97
N VAL A 181 25.96 9.81 -5.08
CA VAL A 181 27.22 9.62 -4.34
C VAL A 181 27.01 9.79 -2.84
N ASP A 182 26.31 10.84 -2.41
CA ASP A 182 26.06 11.13 -0.99
C ASP A 182 25.38 9.94 -0.27
N VAL A 183 24.32 9.37 -0.87
CA VAL A 183 23.58 8.22 -0.31
C VAL A 183 24.45 6.96 -0.25
N ARG A 184 25.28 6.71 -1.28
CA ARG A 184 26.18 5.54 -1.30
C ARG A 184 27.28 5.64 -0.26
N LEU A 185 27.80 6.85 -0.02
CA LEU A 185 28.78 7.11 1.03
C LEU A 185 28.17 6.92 2.42
N ASP A 186 26.98 7.47 2.68
CA ASP A 186 26.29 7.28 3.98
C ASP A 186 26.04 5.79 4.26
N MET A 187 25.59 5.03 3.26
CA MET A 187 25.44 3.57 3.36
C MET A 187 26.78 2.86 3.64
N GLY A 188 27.87 3.27 2.97
CA GLY A 188 29.20 2.71 3.16
C GLY A 188 29.77 2.93 4.56
N VAL A 189 29.61 4.15 5.10
CA VAL A 189 30.02 4.50 6.48
C VAL A 189 29.27 3.64 7.49
N ARG A 190 27.95 3.48 7.32
CA ARG A 190 27.10 2.69 8.23
C ARG A 190 27.44 1.19 8.22
N LYS A 191 27.77 0.62 7.06
CA LYS A 191 28.27 -0.77 6.96
C LYS A 191 29.61 -0.96 7.68
N GLY A 192 30.47 0.06 7.66
CA GLY A 192 31.74 0.05 8.41
C GLY A 192 31.50 0.01 9.92
N THR A 193 30.56 0.80 10.42
CA THR A 193 30.20 0.85 11.85
C THR A 193 29.46 -0.39 12.34
N SER A 194 28.59 -1.01 11.52
CA SER A 194 27.86 -2.23 11.93
C SER A 194 28.75 -3.47 12.00
N ARG A 195 29.73 -3.60 11.10
CA ARG A 195 30.78 -4.64 11.19
C ARG A 195 31.65 -4.46 12.42
N ALA A 196 31.95 -3.22 12.82
CA ALA A 196 32.70 -2.95 14.04
C ALA A 196 31.92 -3.33 15.31
N ALA A 197 30.60 -3.11 15.33
CA ALA A 197 29.74 -3.51 16.45
C ALA A 197 29.58 -5.04 16.58
N ALA A 198 29.50 -5.78 15.47
CA ALA A 198 29.41 -7.25 15.49
C ALA A 198 30.71 -7.96 15.91
N ALA A 199 31.86 -7.26 15.87
CA ALA A 199 33.15 -7.80 16.30
C ALA A 199 33.42 -7.65 17.81
N VAL A 200 32.55 -6.97 18.56
CA VAL A 200 32.68 -6.75 20.01
C VAL A 200 31.55 -7.47 20.74
N SER A 201 31.53 -8.81 20.66
CA SER A 201 30.80 -9.65 21.61
C SER A 201 31.83 -10.53 22.34
N SER A 202 32.02 -10.21 23.60
CA SER A 202 32.99 -10.71 24.59
C SER A 202 33.19 -12.24 24.62
N VAL A 203 34.45 -12.66 24.50
CA VAL A 203 34.93 -13.90 25.13
C VAL A 203 35.34 -13.55 26.56
N GLU A 204 34.46 -13.83 27.53
CA GLU A 204 34.86 -13.89 28.94
C GLU A 204 35.60 -15.22 29.14
N VAL A 205 36.94 -15.16 29.22
CA VAL A 205 37.74 -16.30 29.67
C VAL A 205 37.78 -16.22 31.19
N SER A 206 36.94 -17.01 31.85
CA SER A 206 37.03 -17.29 33.27
C SER A 206 38.32 -18.09 33.53
N GLY A 207 39.32 -17.44 34.12
CA GLY A 207 40.50 -18.12 34.67
C GLY A 207 40.17 -18.74 36.03
N GLU A 208 40.56 -20.01 36.19
CA GLU A 208 40.53 -20.79 37.44
C GLU A 208 41.44 -20.22 38.53
#